data_AF-A0A971MRS9-F1
#
_entry.id   AF-A0A971MRS9-F1
#
_cell.length_a   1.000
_cell.length_b   1.000
_cell.length_c   1.000
_cell.angle_alpha   90.00
_cell.angle_beta   90.00
_cell.angle_gamma   90.00
#
_symmetry.space_group_name_H-M   'P 1'
#
loop_
_entity.id
_entity.type
_entity.pdbx_description
1 polymer ?
#
loop_
_entity_poly.entity_id
_entity_poly.type
_entity_poly.pdbx_seq_one_letter_code
_entity_poly.pdbx_strand_id
1 'polypeptide(L)'
;MALPRIVINISKIAHNFERLESQCRRNGVALTGVVKGIAGDFRIVEALVAAGLKELGDSRIENLERYSVLPGVNRVLLRLPGISKLKKVVRFADTSLNSEPETIAALEGIGGHHQIILMVDLGDRREGVLENEILELAGFCGELKHTEVIGVGANFSCLAGVKPTRAKLNTLIEIAALLKEEFHLPIHYVSGGNSSSLPLLYSNNLPEGINHLRVGEGILLGRETLTGAVLPDLFSDSFLVEAEVLQSRWKPARADGEIGRDAFGQEPEKLEAPDGYRLLINLGQQDTPLSGLTPLEPGLQILGGSSDYLVLASREKYQVGSVIGFAPSYWGLLALMTSPYVKKEYIF
;
A
#
# COMPACT_ATOMS: atom_id res chain seq x y z
N MET A 1 -25.54 2.75 16.00
CA MET A 1 -24.09 2.48 15.83
C MET A 1 -23.44 3.76 15.35
N ALA A 2 -22.17 4.03 15.67
CA ALA A 2 -21.51 5.28 15.26
C ALA A 2 -21.04 5.19 13.79
N LEU A 3 -21.40 6.19 12.99
CA LEU A 3 -21.06 6.37 11.58
C LEU A 3 -20.35 7.73 11.41
N PRO A 4 -19.45 7.90 10.43
CA PRO A 4 -19.03 6.91 9.44
C PRO A 4 -18.10 5.84 10.04
N ARG A 5 -18.07 4.66 9.42
CA ARG A 5 -17.18 3.57 9.83
C ARG A 5 -16.60 2.81 8.65
N ILE A 6 -15.44 2.18 8.86
CA ILE A 6 -14.88 1.16 7.99
C ILE A 6 -15.07 -0.20 8.66
N VAL A 7 -15.76 -1.10 7.97
CA VAL A 7 -15.98 -2.50 8.31
C VAL A 7 -14.84 -3.32 7.72
N ILE A 8 -14.14 -4.05 8.58
CA ILE A 8 -12.90 -4.76 8.28
C ILE A 8 -13.13 -6.25 8.52
N ASN A 9 -13.13 -7.05 7.46
CA ASN A 9 -13.22 -8.50 7.55
C ASN A 9 -11.82 -9.13 7.67
N ILE A 10 -11.46 -9.53 8.89
CA ILE A 10 -10.14 -10.06 9.19
C ILE A 10 -9.91 -11.42 8.53
N SER A 11 -10.93 -12.29 8.49
CA SER A 11 -10.81 -13.63 7.88
C SER A 11 -10.55 -13.56 6.37
N LYS A 12 -11.15 -12.58 5.68
CA LYS A 12 -10.88 -12.34 4.26
C LYS A 12 -9.46 -11.84 4.02
N ILE A 13 -8.93 -10.99 4.89
CA ILE A 13 -7.53 -10.51 4.81
C ILE A 13 -6.56 -11.68 5.02
N ALA A 14 -6.82 -12.52 6.03
CA ALA A 14 -6.02 -13.73 6.29
C ALA A 14 -6.06 -14.71 5.11
N HIS A 15 -7.26 -15.00 4.58
CA HIS A 15 -7.43 -15.82 3.37
C HIS A 15 -6.63 -15.27 2.19
N ASN A 16 -6.69 -13.95 1.95
CA ASN A 16 -5.95 -13.34 0.85
C ASN A 16 -4.43 -13.54 1.00
N PHE A 17 -3.92 -13.38 2.23
CA PHE A 17 -2.52 -13.63 2.53
C PHE A 17 -2.14 -15.10 2.30
N GLU A 18 -2.87 -16.06 2.86
CA GLU A 18 -2.61 -17.50 2.65
C GLU A 18 -2.65 -17.87 1.15
N ARG A 19 -3.58 -17.23 0.44
CA ARG A 19 -3.70 -17.09 -1.02
C ARG A 19 -2.36 -16.89 -1.69
N LEU A 20 -1.86 -15.69 -1.46
CA LEU A 20 -0.67 -15.14 -2.07
C LEU A 20 0.59 -15.88 -1.60
N GLU A 21 0.67 -16.26 -0.34
CA GLU A 21 1.79 -17.04 0.21
C GLU A 21 1.90 -18.39 -0.50
N SER A 22 0.79 -19.09 -0.69
CA SER A 22 0.75 -20.36 -1.42
C SER A 22 1.15 -20.21 -2.90
N GLN A 23 0.74 -19.11 -3.54
CA GLN A 23 1.15 -18.80 -4.93
C GLN A 23 2.65 -18.48 -5.02
N CYS A 24 3.17 -17.65 -4.11
CA CYS A 24 4.59 -17.29 -4.07
C CYS A 24 5.46 -18.52 -3.82
N ARG A 25 5.12 -19.32 -2.80
CA ARG A 25 5.85 -20.54 -2.44
C ARG A 25 5.91 -21.55 -3.58
N ARG A 26 4.81 -21.74 -4.33
CA ARG A 26 4.80 -22.64 -5.51
C ARG A 26 5.74 -22.20 -6.62
N ASN A 27 6.05 -20.90 -6.69
CA ASN A 27 6.97 -20.33 -7.66
C ASN A 27 8.38 -20.09 -7.08
N GLY A 28 8.68 -20.59 -5.87
CA GLY A 28 9.98 -20.39 -5.22
C GLY A 28 10.24 -18.93 -4.81
N VAL A 29 9.18 -18.16 -4.58
CA VAL A 29 9.22 -16.74 -4.22
C VAL A 29 8.89 -16.57 -2.74
N ALA A 30 9.73 -15.86 -2.00
CA ALA A 30 9.46 -15.38 -0.65
C ALA A 30 8.53 -14.16 -0.69
N LEU A 31 7.76 -13.95 0.37
CA LEU A 31 6.77 -12.87 0.46
C LEU A 31 6.97 -12.05 1.74
N THR A 32 7.31 -10.77 1.61
CA THR A 32 7.04 -9.79 2.68
C THR A 32 5.57 -9.37 2.59
N GLY A 33 4.79 -9.60 3.65
CA GLY A 33 3.44 -9.07 3.78
C GLY A 33 3.46 -7.59 4.19
N VAL A 34 3.08 -6.70 3.28
CA VAL A 34 3.13 -5.25 3.49
C VAL A 34 1.86 -4.75 4.18
N VAL A 35 2.01 -4.26 5.41
CA VAL A 35 0.91 -3.85 6.31
C VAL A 35 0.79 -2.34 6.48
N LYS A 36 1.55 -1.53 5.72
CA LYS A 36 1.49 -0.05 5.85
C LYS A 36 0.10 0.55 5.61
N GLY A 37 -0.77 -0.14 4.86
CA GLY A 37 -2.12 0.32 4.52
C GLY A 37 -3.12 0.28 5.69
N ILE A 38 -2.79 -0.41 6.79
CA ILE A 38 -3.67 -0.54 7.96
C ILE A 38 -3.25 0.35 9.14
N ALA A 39 -2.32 1.28 8.94
CA ALA A 39 -1.96 2.33 9.90
C ALA A 39 -1.61 1.83 11.32
N GLY A 40 -0.94 0.69 11.44
CA GLY A 40 -0.54 0.16 12.75
C GLY A 40 -1.58 -0.72 13.43
N ASP A 41 -2.63 -1.16 12.72
CA ASP A 41 -3.71 -1.97 13.30
C ASP A 41 -3.23 -3.37 13.70
N PHE A 42 -3.02 -3.54 15.00
CA PHE A 42 -2.43 -4.76 15.55
C PHE A 42 -3.31 -6.00 15.34
N ARG A 43 -4.64 -5.86 15.31
CA ARG A 43 -5.57 -7.01 15.19
C ARG A 43 -5.42 -7.70 13.84
N ILE A 44 -5.24 -6.92 12.78
CA ILE A 44 -5.04 -7.43 11.42
C ILE A 44 -3.66 -8.10 11.33
N VAL A 45 -2.62 -7.50 11.94
CA VAL A 45 -1.27 -8.11 11.96
C VAL A 45 -1.27 -9.42 12.73
N GLU A 46 -1.91 -9.50 13.89
CA GLU A 46 -2.04 -10.75 14.65
C GLU A 46 -2.71 -11.85 13.83
N ALA A 47 -3.77 -11.52 13.09
CA ALA A 47 -4.44 -12.48 12.23
C ALA A 47 -3.55 -12.96 11.07
N LEU A 48 -2.78 -12.05 10.46
CA LEU A 48 -1.81 -12.42 9.42
C LEU A 48 -0.70 -13.32 9.97
N VAL A 49 -0.18 -13.03 11.17
CA VAL A 49 0.82 -13.88 11.84
C VAL A 49 0.25 -15.25 12.18
N ALA A 50 -1.00 -15.31 12.66
CA ALA A 50 -1.70 -16.57 12.90
C ALA A 50 -1.90 -17.38 11.60
N ALA A 51 -2.12 -16.69 10.48
CA ALA A 51 -2.18 -17.28 9.14
C ALA A 51 -0.79 -17.67 8.56
N GLY A 52 0.30 -17.41 9.28
CA GLY A 52 1.65 -17.86 8.94
C GLY A 52 2.61 -16.78 8.45
N LEU A 53 2.26 -15.49 8.52
CA LEU A 53 3.15 -14.39 8.14
C LEU A 53 4.47 -14.44 8.94
N LYS A 54 5.60 -14.56 8.24
CA LYS A 54 6.95 -14.60 8.82
C LYS A 54 7.75 -13.33 8.63
N GLU A 55 7.43 -12.54 7.62
CA GLU A 55 8.09 -11.28 7.34
C GLU A 55 7.04 -10.23 6.99
N LEU A 56 7.01 -9.12 7.73
CA LEU A 56 6.11 -8.01 7.51
C LEU A 56 6.86 -6.76 7.08
N GLY A 57 6.21 -5.94 6.26
CA GLY A 57 6.76 -4.68 5.77
C GLY A 57 5.88 -3.50 6.17
N ASP A 58 6.48 -2.46 6.74
CA ASP A 58 5.79 -1.18 7.00
C ASP A 58 6.68 0.00 6.58
N SER A 59 6.05 1.13 6.23
CA SER A 59 6.76 2.37 5.93
C SER A 59 6.93 3.28 7.15
N ARG A 60 6.35 2.95 8.31
CA ARG A 60 6.48 3.74 9.54
C ARG A 60 7.18 2.93 10.61
N ILE A 61 8.30 3.45 11.11
CA ILE A 61 9.06 2.79 12.19
C ILE A 61 8.23 2.73 13.47
N GLU A 62 7.33 3.70 13.67
CA GLU A 62 6.39 3.73 14.77
C GLU A 62 5.42 2.53 14.76
N ASN A 63 5.09 1.99 13.58
CA ASN A 63 4.28 0.77 13.46
C ASN A 63 5.14 -0.47 13.77
N LEU A 64 6.36 -0.55 13.22
CA LEU A 64 7.28 -1.66 13.50
C LEU A 64 7.64 -1.77 15.00
N GLU A 65 7.74 -0.64 15.69
CA GLU A 65 7.90 -0.59 17.15
C GLU A 65 6.72 -1.27 17.87
N ARG A 66 5.47 -1.05 17.43
CA ARG A 66 4.29 -1.73 17.98
C ARG A 66 4.31 -3.23 17.72
N TYR A 67 4.79 -3.64 16.55
CA TYR A 67 4.87 -5.05 16.16
C TYR A 67 6.03 -5.81 16.82
N SER A 68 6.93 -5.11 17.51
CA SER A 68 8.13 -5.71 18.14
C SER A 68 7.85 -6.76 19.20
N VAL A 69 6.62 -6.83 19.71
CA VAL A 69 6.17 -7.83 20.68
C VAL A 69 5.81 -9.18 20.02
N LEU A 70 5.71 -9.23 18.68
CA LEU A 70 5.35 -10.44 17.94
C LEU A 70 6.60 -11.32 17.75
N PRO A 71 6.63 -12.53 18.33
CA PRO A 71 7.80 -13.38 18.25
C PRO A 71 7.93 -14.01 16.86
N GLY A 72 9.17 -14.10 16.35
CA GLY A 72 9.47 -14.84 15.13
C GLY A 72 8.92 -14.21 13.84
N VAL A 73 8.70 -12.89 13.85
CA VAL A 73 8.30 -12.12 12.67
C VAL A 73 9.39 -11.11 12.33
N ASN A 74 9.98 -11.25 11.15
CA ASN A 74 10.96 -10.30 10.62
C ASN A 74 10.25 -9.02 10.18
N ARG A 75 10.83 -7.87 10.51
CA ARG A 75 10.25 -6.54 10.27
C ARG A 75 11.11 -5.78 9.27
N VAL A 76 10.52 -5.49 8.11
CA VAL A 76 11.18 -4.77 7.02
C VAL A 76 10.68 -3.32 7.00
N LEU A 77 11.61 -2.37 7.14
CA LEU A 77 11.31 -0.95 6.91
C LEU A 77 11.36 -0.67 5.40
N LEU A 78 10.19 -0.41 4.82
CA LEU A 78 10.00 -0.24 3.37
C LEU A 78 10.38 1.15 2.85
N ARG A 79 10.33 2.19 3.69
CA ARG A 79 10.82 3.51 3.29
C ARG A 79 12.32 3.59 3.57
N LEU A 80 13.03 4.39 2.78
CA LEU A 80 14.41 4.76 3.14
C LEU A 80 14.43 5.34 4.57
N PRO A 81 15.34 4.87 5.44
CA PRO A 81 15.48 5.38 6.79
C PRO A 81 15.78 6.88 6.79
N GLY A 82 15.08 7.64 7.64
CA GLY A 82 15.54 8.99 7.96
C GLY A 82 16.64 8.93 9.02
N ILE A 83 17.73 9.69 8.83
CA ILE A 83 18.87 9.75 9.79
C ILE A 83 18.39 10.00 11.23
N SER A 84 17.40 10.88 11.41
CA SER A 84 16.81 11.22 12.71
C SER A 84 16.14 10.04 13.45
N LYS A 85 15.93 8.91 12.77
CA LYS A 85 15.22 7.74 13.31
C LYS A 85 16.10 6.48 13.38
N LEU A 86 17.37 6.52 12.97
CA LEU A 86 18.21 5.32 12.82
C LEU A 86 18.35 4.49 14.10
N LYS A 87 18.44 5.13 15.28
CA LYS A 87 18.42 4.42 16.57
C LYS A 87 17.17 3.55 16.76
N LYS A 88 16.01 4.01 16.27
CA LYS A 88 14.78 3.21 16.29
C LYS A 88 14.78 2.16 15.18
N VAL A 89 15.37 2.46 14.02
CA VAL A 89 15.48 1.51 12.91
C VAL A 89 16.27 0.28 13.33
N VAL A 90 17.49 0.44 13.84
CA VAL A 90 18.33 -0.67 14.34
C VAL A 90 17.63 -1.48 15.44
N ARG A 91 16.79 -0.84 16.24
CA ARG A 91 16.09 -1.51 17.35
C ARG A 91 14.84 -2.29 16.92
N PHE A 92 14.10 -1.79 15.95
CA PHE A 92 12.73 -2.24 15.67
C PHE A 92 12.50 -2.77 14.24
N ALA A 93 13.48 -2.62 13.35
CA ALA A 93 13.47 -3.22 12.04
C ALA A 93 14.65 -4.19 11.95
N ASP A 94 14.40 -5.38 11.44
CA ASP A 94 15.42 -6.40 11.22
C ASP A 94 16.09 -6.16 9.85
N THR A 95 15.36 -5.57 8.90
CA THR A 95 15.86 -5.17 7.57
C THR A 95 15.36 -3.78 7.20
N SER A 96 16.14 -3.00 6.42
CA SER A 96 15.68 -1.75 5.81
C SER A 96 16.06 -1.60 4.34
N LEU A 97 15.20 -0.99 3.54
CA LEU A 97 15.51 -0.64 2.15
C LEU A 97 16.41 0.60 2.12
N ASN A 98 17.48 0.60 1.34
CA ASN A 98 18.44 1.71 1.27
C ASN A 98 18.92 2.00 -0.15
N SER A 99 19.28 3.25 -0.42
CA SER A 99 19.91 3.70 -1.66
C SER A 99 20.95 4.81 -1.45
N GLU A 100 20.89 5.51 -0.32
CA GLU A 100 21.75 6.67 -0.05
C GLU A 100 22.98 6.28 0.79
N PRO A 101 24.22 6.48 0.28
CA PRO A 101 25.45 6.19 1.02
C PRO A 101 25.52 6.88 2.39
N GLU A 102 25.07 8.13 2.50
CA GLU A 102 25.09 8.90 3.75
C GLU A 102 24.17 8.29 4.81
N THR A 103 23.02 7.76 4.38
CA THR A 103 22.09 7.08 5.29
C THR A 103 22.66 5.76 5.77
N ILE A 104 23.31 5.01 4.87
CA ILE A 104 23.97 3.74 5.21
C ILE A 104 25.17 3.99 6.13
N ALA A 105 26.00 5.00 5.85
CA ALA A 105 27.12 5.40 6.72
C ALA A 105 26.64 5.79 8.12
N ALA A 106 25.54 6.56 8.20
CA ALA A 106 24.94 6.93 9.47
C ALA A 106 24.36 5.72 10.21
N LEU A 107 23.77 4.75 9.48
CA LEU A 107 23.25 3.50 10.03
C LEU A 107 24.38 2.64 10.62
N GLU A 108 25.48 2.47 9.87
CA GLU A 108 26.69 1.80 10.32
C GLU A 108 27.24 2.40 11.63
N GLY A 109 27.25 3.73 11.71
CA GLY A 109 27.72 4.48 12.88
C GLY A 109 26.85 4.33 14.13
N ILE A 110 25.59 3.89 14.01
CA ILE A 110 24.76 3.54 15.18
C ILE A 110 25.29 2.25 15.85
N GLY A 111 25.86 1.35 15.06
CA GLY A 111 26.30 0.03 15.50
C GLY A 111 25.17 -0.97 15.71
N GLY A 112 25.54 -2.22 15.95
CA GLY A 112 24.61 -3.36 15.96
C GLY A 112 24.35 -3.90 14.55
N HIS A 113 24.23 -5.21 14.42
CA HIS A 113 24.01 -5.84 13.11
C HIS A 113 22.65 -5.43 12.53
N HIS A 114 22.65 -4.88 11.32
CA HIS A 114 21.45 -4.44 10.60
C HIS A 114 21.51 -4.87 9.13
N GLN A 115 20.46 -5.50 8.63
CA GLN A 115 20.41 -5.95 7.23
C GLN A 115 19.79 -4.90 6.30
N ILE A 116 20.33 -4.78 5.10
CA ILE A 116 19.84 -3.86 4.07
C ILE A 116 19.58 -4.55 2.74
N ILE A 117 18.56 -4.04 2.03
CA ILE A 117 18.32 -4.34 0.62
C ILE A 117 18.61 -3.06 -0.17
N LEU A 118 19.53 -3.13 -1.12
CA LEU A 118 19.86 -2.01 -1.99
C LEU A 118 18.77 -1.81 -3.02
N MET A 119 18.25 -0.60 -3.13
CA MET A 119 17.19 -0.26 -4.06
C MET A 119 17.76 0.27 -5.37
N VAL A 120 17.23 -0.20 -6.50
CA VAL A 120 17.58 0.24 -7.85
C VAL A 120 16.35 0.85 -8.52
N ASP A 121 16.51 2.05 -9.08
CA ASP A 121 15.49 2.69 -9.89
C ASP A 121 15.53 2.15 -11.32
N LEU A 122 14.58 1.25 -11.62
CA LEU A 122 14.38 0.72 -12.96
C LEU A 122 13.31 1.50 -13.75
N GLY A 123 13.13 2.78 -13.44
CA GLY A 123 12.37 3.75 -14.24
C GLY A 123 11.15 4.36 -13.55
N ASP A 124 10.80 3.95 -12.34
CA ASP A 124 9.67 4.56 -11.60
C ASP A 124 10.05 5.97 -11.08
N ARG A 125 11.35 6.30 -11.04
CA ARG A 125 11.91 7.61 -10.64
C ARG A 125 11.60 8.01 -9.20
N ARG A 126 11.39 7.02 -8.33
CA ARG A 126 10.93 7.22 -6.95
C ARG A 126 12.01 7.01 -5.91
N GLU A 127 12.60 5.82 -5.86
CA GLU A 127 13.67 5.45 -4.94
C GLU A 127 14.65 4.50 -5.62
N GLY A 128 15.88 4.45 -5.11
CA GLY A 128 16.93 3.61 -5.64
C GLY A 128 17.93 4.38 -6.49
N VAL A 129 19.15 3.86 -6.55
CA VAL A 129 20.20 4.36 -7.43
C VAL A 129 19.96 3.91 -8.87
N LEU A 130 20.55 4.59 -9.84
CA LEU A 130 20.52 4.13 -11.22
C LEU A 130 21.37 2.86 -11.39
N GLU A 131 21.11 2.13 -12.46
CA GLU A 131 21.81 0.88 -12.80
C GLU A 131 23.33 1.04 -12.84
N ASN A 132 23.83 2.21 -13.28
CA ASN A 132 25.27 2.49 -13.38
C ASN A 132 25.91 2.92 -12.05
N GLU A 133 25.13 3.14 -10.99
CA GLU A 133 25.59 3.61 -9.67
C GLU A 133 25.59 2.48 -8.63
N ILE A 134 24.94 1.34 -8.92
CA ILE A 134 24.77 0.25 -7.96
C ILE A 134 26.08 -0.42 -7.54
N LEU A 135 27.06 -0.52 -8.45
CA LEU A 135 28.36 -1.11 -8.14
C LEU A 135 29.15 -0.23 -7.18
N GLU A 136 29.12 1.09 -7.35
CA GLU A 136 29.76 2.03 -6.44
C GLU A 136 29.12 1.95 -5.04
N LEU A 137 27.79 1.96 -4.96
CA LEU A 137 27.07 1.83 -3.70
C LEU A 137 27.36 0.50 -3.00
N ALA A 138 27.39 -0.60 -3.75
CA ALA A 138 27.68 -1.92 -3.20
C ALA A 138 29.13 -2.04 -2.73
N GLY A 139 30.08 -1.48 -3.47
CA GLY A 139 31.49 -1.41 -3.07
C GLY A 139 31.66 -0.65 -1.76
N PHE A 140 30.99 0.51 -1.62
CA PHE A 140 30.93 1.24 -0.35
C PHE A 140 30.38 0.38 0.80
N CYS A 141 29.33 -0.40 0.55
CA CYS A 141 28.74 -1.27 1.58
C CYS A 141 29.62 -2.46 1.96
N GLY A 142 30.48 -2.95 1.05
CA GLY A 142 31.35 -4.10 1.28
C GLY A 142 32.41 -3.89 2.38
N GLU A 143 32.70 -2.64 2.74
CA GLU A 143 33.66 -2.28 3.79
C GLU A 143 33.03 -2.16 5.19
N LEU A 144 31.68 -2.21 5.26
CA LEU A 144 30.93 -1.99 6.49
C LEU A 144 30.90 -3.26 7.36
N LYS A 145 30.87 -3.09 8.67
CA LYS A 145 30.96 -4.19 9.65
C LYS A 145 29.62 -4.50 10.31
N HIS A 146 28.81 -3.47 10.53
CA HIS A 146 27.53 -3.59 11.22
C HIS A 146 26.36 -3.68 10.23
N THR A 147 26.55 -3.20 9.00
CA THR A 147 25.53 -3.21 7.96
C THR A 147 25.79 -4.32 6.95
N GLU A 148 24.82 -5.20 6.75
CA GLU A 148 24.94 -6.35 5.84
C GLU A 148 24.00 -6.20 4.64
N VAL A 149 24.54 -6.23 3.42
CA VAL A 149 23.73 -6.26 2.20
C VAL A 149 23.21 -7.68 1.96
N ILE A 150 21.90 -7.87 2.15
CA ILE A 150 21.25 -9.17 1.97
C ILE A 150 20.46 -9.28 0.65
N GLY A 151 20.39 -8.21 -0.14
CA GLY A 151 19.64 -8.26 -1.38
C GLY A 151 19.63 -6.97 -2.19
N VAL A 152 19.01 -7.07 -3.36
CA VAL A 152 18.70 -5.95 -4.24
C VAL A 152 17.20 -5.94 -4.53
N GLY A 153 16.60 -4.76 -4.70
CA GLY A 153 15.19 -4.63 -4.97
C GLY A 153 14.87 -3.46 -5.90
N ALA A 154 13.74 -3.57 -6.58
CA ALA A 154 13.17 -2.46 -7.34
C ALA A 154 11.72 -2.22 -6.90
N ASN A 155 11.21 -1.02 -7.12
CA ASN A 155 9.82 -0.70 -6.91
C ASN A 155 9.20 -0.19 -8.21
N PHE A 156 7.95 -0.58 -8.46
CA PHE A 156 7.25 -0.32 -9.71
C PHE A 156 5.87 0.26 -9.45
N SER A 157 5.36 1.00 -10.42
CA SER A 157 3.96 1.44 -10.50
C SER A 157 3.50 2.31 -9.32
N CYS A 158 4.43 3.02 -8.68
CA CYS A 158 4.11 3.86 -7.52
C CYS A 158 4.11 5.35 -7.87
N LEU A 159 5.14 5.85 -8.56
CA LEU A 159 5.22 7.26 -8.97
C LEU A 159 4.87 7.43 -10.45
N ALA A 160 5.68 6.86 -11.34
CA ALA A 160 5.55 7.06 -12.79
C ALA A 160 4.64 6.01 -13.46
N GLY A 161 4.11 5.04 -12.70
CA GLY A 161 3.27 3.98 -13.26
C GLY A 161 4.06 2.96 -14.10
N VAL A 162 5.39 2.89 -13.92
CA VAL A 162 6.24 1.98 -14.70
C VAL A 162 5.95 0.54 -14.28
N LYS A 163 5.72 -0.32 -15.27
CA LYS A 163 5.36 -1.73 -15.07
C LYS A 163 6.60 -2.60 -14.83
N PRO A 164 6.51 -3.66 -14.01
CA PRO A 164 7.57 -4.65 -13.85
C PRO A 164 7.64 -5.57 -15.08
N THR A 165 8.21 -5.11 -16.20
CA THR A 165 8.35 -5.97 -17.39
C THR A 165 9.41 -7.04 -17.17
N ARG A 166 9.34 -8.17 -17.90
CA ARG A 166 10.37 -9.23 -17.83
C ARG A 166 11.77 -8.68 -18.10
N ALA A 167 11.90 -7.73 -19.04
CA ALA A 167 13.18 -7.08 -19.32
C ALA A 167 13.74 -6.37 -18.08
N LYS A 168 12.93 -5.56 -17.37
CA LYS A 168 13.37 -4.86 -16.15
C LYS A 168 13.68 -5.83 -15.01
N LEU A 169 12.90 -6.88 -14.86
CA LEU A 169 13.16 -7.91 -13.84
C LEU A 169 14.44 -8.70 -14.17
N ASN A 170 14.73 -8.98 -15.43
CA ASN A 170 16.00 -9.57 -15.86
C ASN A 170 17.18 -8.63 -15.55
N THR A 171 17.04 -7.33 -15.79
CA THR A 171 18.06 -6.35 -15.37
C THR A 171 18.33 -6.42 -13.86
N LEU A 172 17.29 -6.55 -13.03
CA LEU A 172 17.47 -6.73 -11.58
C LEU A 172 18.21 -8.03 -11.23
N ILE A 173 17.94 -9.12 -11.96
CA ILE A 173 18.64 -10.41 -11.80
C ILE A 173 20.12 -10.29 -12.21
N GLU A 174 20.41 -9.61 -13.31
CA GLU A 174 21.77 -9.35 -13.78
C GLU A 174 22.56 -8.52 -12.76
N ILE A 175 21.96 -7.46 -12.21
CA ILE A 175 22.54 -6.68 -11.12
C ILE A 175 22.83 -7.58 -9.92
N ALA A 176 21.86 -8.41 -9.50
CA ALA A 176 22.06 -9.32 -8.38
C ALA A 176 23.23 -10.30 -8.61
N ALA A 177 23.41 -10.79 -9.83
CA ALA A 177 24.53 -11.67 -10.20
C ALA A 177 25.87 -10.93 -10.14
N LEU A 178 25.96 -9.71 -10.68
CA LEU A 178 27.16 -8.87 -10.64
C LEU A 178 27.58 -8.58 -9.19
N LEU A 179 26.63 -8.21 -8.33
CA LEU A 179 26.92 -7.93 -6.91
C LEU A 179 27.45 -9.15 -6.15
N LYS A 180 26.98 -10.36 -6.49
CA LYS A 180 27.51 -11.61 -5.93
C LYS A 180 28.93 -11.90 -6.41
N GLU A 181 29.20 -11.67 -7.69
CA GLU A 181 30.49 -11.99 -8.29
C GLU A 181 31.59 -11.01 -7.86
N GLU A 182 31.33 -9.71 -7.93
CA GLU A 182 32.33 -8.66 -7.71
C GLU A 182 32.61 -8.39 -6.23
N PHE A 183 31.56 -8.40 -5.40
CA PHE A 183 31.67 -8.02 -3.98
C PHE A 183 31.44 -9.18 -3.01
N HIS A 184 31.20 -10.40 -3.52
CA HIS A 184 30.90 -11.60 -2.72
C HIS A 184 29.74 -11.42 -1.73
N LEU A 185 28.79 -10.54 -2.07
CA LEU A 185 27.63 -10.27 -1.23
C LEU A 185 26.67 -11.48 -1.23
N PRO A 186 26.06 -11.84 -0.10
CA PRO A 186 25.25 -13.07 0.01
C PRO A 186 23.95 -13.02 -0.80
N ILE A 187 23.45 -11.82 -1.15
CA ILE A 187 22.26 -11.52 -1.98
C ILE A 187 21.22 -12.65 -1.93
N HIS A 188 20.55 -12.75 -0.79
CA HIS A 188 19.44 -13.66 -0.51
C HIS A 188 18.16 -13.23 -1.23
N TYR A 189 17.95 -11.92 -1.39
CA TYR A 189 16.76 -11.37 -2.04
C TYR A 189 17.08 -10.65 -3.35
N VAL A 190 16.39 -11.08 -4.40
CA VAL A 190 16.20 -10.34 -5.65
C VAL A 190 14.73 -9.94 -5.70
N SER A 191 14.45 -8.77 -5.14
CA SER A 191 13.10 -8.39 -4.73
C SER A 191 12.38 -7.61 -5.84
N GLY A 192 11.66 -8.36 -6.68
CA GLY A 192 11.10 -7.94 -7.97
C GLY A 192 9.85 -7.07 -7.92
N GLY A 193 9.54 -6.44 -6.79
CA GLY A 193 8.51 -5.40 -6.71
C GLY A 193 7.40 -5.69 -5.70
N ASN A 194 6.19 -5.24 -6.06
CA ASN A 194 5.03 -5.15 -5.18
C ASN A 194 3.81 -5.82 -5.81
N SER A 195 2.58 -5.44 -5.41
CA SER A 195 1.35 -6.02 -5.98
C SER A 195 1.25 -5.86 -7.52
N SER A 196 1.96 -4.90 -8.13
CA SER A 196 2.07 -4.77 -9.59
C SER A 196 2.78 -5.94 -10.29
N SER A 197 3.54 -6.76 -9.56
CA SER A 197 4.22 -7.95 -10.09
C SER A 197 3.33 -9.21 -10.02
N LEU A 198 2.18 -9.15 -9.33
CA LEU A 198 1.27 -10.29 -9.19
C LEU A 198 0.70 -10.81 -10.52
N PRO A 199 0.37 -9.98 -11.53
CA PRO A 199 -0.04 -10.49 -12.83
C PRO A 199 0.99 -11.44 -13.48
N LEU A 200 2.29 -11.17 -13.31
CA LEU A 200 3.34 -12.06 -13.79
C LEU A 200 3.43 -13.36 -12.97
N LEU A 201 3.24 -13.28 -11.65
CA LEU A 201 3.18 -14.45 -10.78
C LEU A 201 1.99 -15.36 -11.15
N TYR A 202 0.79 -14.81 -11.29
CA TYR A 202 -0.44 -15.57 -11.59
C TYR A 202 -0.46 -16.16 -12.99
N SER A 203 0.27 -15.56 -13.94
CA SER A 203 0.42 -16.09 -15.30
C SER A 203 1.66 -16.96 -15.51
N ASN A 204 2.38 -17.32 -14.43
CA ASN A 204 3.64 -18.09 -14.48
C ASN A 204 4.70 -17.47 -15.42
N ASN A 205 4.74 -16.14 -15.49
CA ASN A 205 5.64 -15.38 -16.35
C ASN A 205 6.69 -14.56 -15.58
N LEU A 206 6.66 -14.64 -14.24
CA LEU A 206 7.70 -14.03 -13.40
C LEU A 206 9.05 -14.68 -13.73
N PRO A 207 10.10 -13.90 -14.07
CA PRO A 207 11.40 -14.47 -14.43
C PRO A 207 12.02 -15.31 -13.31
N GLU A 208 12.60 -16.44 -13.69
CA GLU A 208 13.41 -17.27 -12.80
C GLU A 208 14.63 -16.46 -12.32
N GLY A 209 14.81 -16.37 -11.00
CA GLY A 209 15.79 -15.48 -10.37
C GLY A 209 15.18 -14.36 -9.54
N ILE A 210 13.94 -13.93 -9.84
CA ILE A 210 13.16 -13.13 -8.91
C ILE A 210 12.63 -14.05 -7.82
N ASN A 211 13.17 -13.93 -6.61
CA ASN A 211 12.87 -14.85 -5.51
C ASN A 211 12.18 -14.17 -4.32
N HIS A 212 11.84 -12.89 -4.42
CA HIS A 212 11.22 -12.15 -3.34
C HIS A 212 10.24 -11.08 -3.86
N LEU A 213 9.07 -10.95 -3.23
CA LEU A 213 8.08 -9.89 -3.51
C LEU A 213 7.58 -9.24 -2.21
N ARG A 214 7.23 -7.94 -2.29
CA ARG A 214 6.74 -7.13 -1.16
C ARG A 214 5.30 -6.66 -1.43
N VAL A 215 4.31 -7.45 -1.02
CA VAL A 215 2.92 -7.28 -1.46
C VAL A 215 2.04 -6.75 -0.34
N GLY A 216 1.22 -5.73 -0.62
CA GLY A 216 0.28 -5.15 0.34
C GLY A 216 -1.13 -5.06 -0.19
N GLU A 217 -1.33 -4.35 -1.30
CA GLU A 217 -2.65 -4.18 -1.92
C GLU A 217 -3.32 -5.52 -2.30
N GLY A 218 -2.55 -6.50 -2.78
CA GLY A 218 -3.08 -7.84 -3.03
C GLY A 218 -3.61 -8.52 -1.77
N ILE A 219 -2.92 -8.35 -0.63
CA ILE A 219 -3.35 -8.92 0.66
C ILE A 219 -4.60 -8.18 1.17
N LEU A 220 -4.56 -6.85 1.19
CA LEU A 220 -5.58 -6.04 1.84
C LEU A 220 -6.86 -5.90 1.00
N LEU A 221 -6.73 -5.75 -0.32
CA LEU A 221 -7.83 -5.43 -1.24
C LEU A 221 -8.05 -6.49 -2.33
N GLY A 222 -7.28 -7.58 -2.35
CA GLY A 222 -7.44 -8.66 -3.32
C GLY A 222 -7.18 -8.25 -4.77
N ARG A 223 -6.46 -7.14 -4.99
CA ARG A 223 -6.25 -6.53 -6.32
C ARG A 223 -4.78 -6.32 -6.63
N GLU A 224 -4.47 -6.24 -7.91
CA GLU A 224 -3.16 -5.82 -8.41
C GLU A 224 -3.13 -4.31 -8.70
N THR A 225 -1.93 -3.70 -8.63
CA THR A 225 -1.79 -2.23 -8.64
C THR A 225 -1.90 -1.59 -10.03
N LEU A 226 -1.66 -2.31 -11.13
CA LEU A 226 -1.55 -1.71 -12.47
C LEU A 226 -2.90 -1.25 -13.03
N THR A 227 -3.94 -2.05 -12.82
CA THR A 227 -5.28 -1.84 -13.36
C THR A 227 -6.35 -1.86 -12.27
N GLY A 228 -6.00 -2.24 -11.04
CA GLY A 228 -6.94 -2.43 -9.95
C GLY A 228 -7.79 -3.69 -10.11
N ALA A 229 -7.37 -4.61 -11.00
CA ALA A 229 -8.10 -5.84 -11.26
C ALA A 229 -8.05 -6.76 -10.04
N VAL A 230 -9.19 -7.39 -9.73
CA VAL A 230 -9.28 -8.39 -8.66
C VAL A 230 -8.54 -9.64 -9.12
N LEU A 231 -7.65 -10.14 -8.27
CA LEU A 231 -6.92 -11.36 -8.55
C LEU A 231 -7.82 -12.58 -8.36
N PRO A 232 -7.68 -13.62 -9.19
CA PRO A 232 -8.54 -14.77 -9.07
C PRO A 232 -8.25 -15.45 -7.73
N ASP A 233 -9.29 -15.78 -6.95
CA ASP A 233 -9.21 -16.41 -5.62
C ASP A 233 -9.01 -15.51 -4.39
N LEU A 234 -8.90 -14.18 -4.58
CA LEU A 234 -8.84 -13.20 -3.49
C LEU A 234 -10.15 -12.44 -3.29
N PHE A 235 -10.45 -12.09 -2.04
CA PHE A 235 -11.55 -11.21 -1.69
C PHE A 235 -11.18 -9.75 -1.89
N SER A 236 -12.09 -8.99 -2.51
CA SER A 236 -11.91 -7.55 -2.78
C SER A 236 -12.80 -6.63 -1.93
N ASP A 237 -13.52 -7.21 -0.98
CA ASP A 237 -14.46 -6.59 -0.07
C ASP A 237 -14.07 -6.85 1.40
N SER A 238 -12.77 -7.02 1.65
CA SER A 238 -12.19 -7.11 3.01
C SER A 238 -12.35 -5.82 3.80
N PHE A 239 -12.51 -4.69 3.10
CA PHE A 239 -12.75 -3.37 3.66
C PHE A 239 -13.96 -2.75 2.98
N LEU A 240 -14.97 -2.37 3.74
CA LEU A 240 -16.14 -1.64 3.26
C LEU A 240 -16.39 -0.42 4.14
N VAL A 241 -16.85 0.68 3.56
CA VAL A 241 -17.20 1.90 4.30
C VAL A 241 -18.71 1.98 4.42
N GLU A 242 -19.19 2.36 5.59
CA GLU A 242 -20.60 2.64 5.83
C GLU A 242 -20.73 4.07 6.34
N ALA A 243 -21.61 4.83 5.67
CA ALA A 243 -21.89 6.22 6.01
C ALA A 243 -23.39 6.52 5.94
N GLU A 244 -23.82 7.49 6.73
CA GLU A 244 -25.21 7.86 6.96
C GLU A 244 -25.68 8.93 5.98
N VAL A 245 -26.91 8.76 5.47
CA VAL A 245 -27.63 9.78 4.73
C VAL A 245 -28.14 10.85 5.70
N LEU A 246 -27.51 12.03 5.69
CA LEU A 246 -27.93 13.21 6.45
C LEU A 246 -29.07 13.98 5.76
N GLN A 247 -29.11 13.92 4.43
CA GLN A 247 -30.12 14.62 3.64
C GLN A 247 -30.45 13.83 2.38
N SER A 248 -31.72 13.84 1.97
CA SER A 248 -32.16 13.43 0.64
C SER A 248 -33.18 14.45 0.12
N ARG A 249 -32.78 15.22 -0.90
CA ARG A 249 -33.60 16.29 -1.49
C ARG A 249 -33.46 16.32 -2.99
N TRP A 250 -34.57 16.56 -3.66
CA TRP A 250 -34.56 16.80 -5.09
C TRP A 250 -33.83 18.13 -5.36
N LYS A 251 -32.93 18.14 -6.35
CA LYS A 251 -32.24 19.34 -6.84
C LYS A 251 -32.20 19.34 -8.37
N PRO A 252 -32.20 20.53 -9.00
CA PRO A 252 -31.97 20.64 -10.42
C PRO A 252 -30.55 20.17 -10.79
N ALA A 253 -30.38 19.86 -12.07
CA ALA A 253 -29.14 19.34 -12.63
C ALA A 253 -27.96 20.31 -12.49
N ARG A 254 -28.23 21.61 -12.61
CA ARG A 254 -27.20 22.66 -12.66
C ARG A 254 -27.29 23.55 -11.43
N ALA A 255 -26.12 23.96 -10.95
CA ALA A 255 -26.01 25.06 -10.00
C ALA A 255 -26.43 26.38 -10.68
N ASP A 256 -27.02 27.28 -9.90
CA ASP A 256 -27.40 28.64 -10.27
C ASP A 256 -26.43 29.67 -9.69
N GLY A 257 -26.33 30.84 -10.34
CA GLY A 257 -25.47 31.95 -9.91
C GLY A 257 -24.09 32.00 -10.58
N GLU A 258 -23.28 32.96 -10.14
CA GLU A 258 -21.88 33.11 -10.58
C GLU A 258 -21.01 32.03 -9.93
N ILE A 259 -20.21 31.34 -10.74
CA ILE A 259 -19.38 30.22 -10.28
C ILE A 259 -17.99 30.76 -9.92
N GLY A 260 -17.60 30.59 -8.67
CA GLY A 260 -16.25 30.83 -8.17
C GLY A 260 -15.51 29.53 -7.84
N ARG A 261 -14.47 29.63 -7.01
CA ARG A 261 -13.72 28.46 -6.53
C ARG A 261 -14.51 27.69 -5.47
N ASP A 262 -14.32 26.37 -5.45
CA ASP A 262 -14.87 25.49 -4.43
C ASP A 262 -14.07 25.51 -3.11
N ALA A 263 -14.49 24.68 -2.15
CA ALA A 263 -13.87 24.57 -0.83
C ALA A 263 -12.38 24.11 -0.85
N PHE A 264 -11.90 23.60 -1.98
CA PHE A 264 -10.53 23.12 -2.18
C PHE A 264 -9.74 23.98 -3.17
N GLY A 265 -10.28 25.15 -3.52
CA GLY A 265 -9.64 26.11 -4.40
C GLY A 265 -9.68 25.73 -5.89
N GLN A 266 -10.48 24.73 -6.26
CA GLN A 266 -10.66 24.32 -7.65
C GLN A 266 -11.78 25.13 -8.30
N GLU A 267 -11.65 25.43 -9.58
CA GLU A 267 -12.79 25.88 -10.37
C GLU A 267 -13.61 24.63 -10.72
N PRO A 268 -14.84 24.50 -10.18
CA PRO A 268 -15.60 23.28 -10.37
C PRO A 268 -15.93 23.10 -11.85
N GLU A 269 -15.58 21.95 -12.40
CA GLU A 269 -16.13 21.53 -13.68
C GLU A 269 -17.66 21.49 -13.57
N LYS A 270 -18.37 21.69 -14.69
CA LYS A 270 -19.83 21.65 -14.70
C LYS A 270 -20.29 20.33 -14.08
N LEU A 271 -21.02 20.42 -12.97
CA LEU A 271 -21.55 19.26 -12.26
C LEU A 271 -22.52 18.51 -13.21
N GLU A 272 -22.08 17.39 -13.79
CA GLU A 272 -22.87 16.61 -14.74
C GLU A 272 -23.72 15.57 -14.01
N ALA A 273 -24.86 16.00 -13.48
CA ALA A 273 -25.87 15.09 -12.95
C ALA A 273 -27.27 15.54 -13.38
N PRO A 274 -28.16 14.62 -13.81
CA PRO A 274 -29.52 14.98 -14.15
C PRO A 274 -30.29 15.49 -12.92
N ASP A 275 -31.43 16.13 -13.19
CA ASP A 275 -32.44 16.42 -12.18
C ASP A 275 -32.75 15.16 -11.36
N GLY A 276 -32.79 15.30 -10.04
CA GLY A 276 -33.00 14.14 -9.18
C GLY A 276 -32.64 14.41 -7.73
N TYR A 277 -32.55 13.35 -6.94
CA TYR A 277 -32.17 13.46 -5.54
C TYR A 277 -30.66 13.69 -5.40
N ARG A 278 -30.32 14.57 -4.47
CA ARG A 278 -28.97 14.75 -3.94
C ARG A 278 -28.95 14.26 -2.51
N LEU A 279 -28.04 13.35 -2.23
CA LEU A 279 -27.84 12.80 -0.90
C LEU A 279 -26.62 13.50 -0.28
N LEU A 280 -26.76 14.03 0.93
CA LEU A 280 -25.60 14.43 1.73
C LEU A 280 -25.26 13.29 2.67
N ILE A 281 -24.02 12.84 2.61
CA ILE A 281 -23.50 11.71 3.39
C ILE A 281 -22.52 12.25 4.43
N ASN A 282 -22.54 11.70 5.65
CA ASN A 282 -21.67 12.10 6.77
C ASN A 282 -20.20 11.62 6.64
N LEU A 283 -19.63 11.79 5.46
CA LEU A 283 -18.28 11.40 5.11
C LEU A 283 -17.73 12.45 4.15
N GLY A 284 -16.55 13.01 4.39
CA GLY A 284 -15.99 14.05 3.52
C GLY A 284 -14.51 13.87 3.17
N GLN A 285 -13.93 14.85 2.47
CA GLN A 285 -12.51 14.81 2.05
C GLN A 285 -11.54 14.76 3.25
N GLN A 286 -11.96 15.20 4.44
CA GLN A 286 -11.17 15.09 5.66
C GLN A 286 -11.04 13.64 6.14
N ASP A 287 -12.04 12.79 5.83
CA ASP A 287 -12.05 11.38 6.21
C ASP A 287 -11.32 10.51 5.18
N THR A 288 -11.62 10.76 3.91
CA THR A 288 -11.09 10.01 2.78
C THR A 288 -11.27 10.78 1.48
N PRO A 289 -10.41 10.59 0.47
CA PRO A 289 -10.75 10.94 -0.90
C PRO A 289 -12.11 10.45 -1.32
N LEU A 290 -12.89 11.37 -1.87
CA LEU A 290 -14.16 11.01 -2.50
C LEU A 290 -13.93 10.21 -3.80
N SER A 291 -12.86 10.53 -4.54
CA SER A 291 -12.44 9.79 -5.74
C SER A 291 -11.95 8.36 -5.45
N GLY A 292 -11.66 8.07 -4.17
CA GLY A 292 -11.22 6.77 -3.70
C GLY A 292 -12.36 5.88 -3.24
N LEU A 293 -13.62 6.26 -3.45
CA LEU A 293 -14.79 5.50 -3.03
C LEU A 293 -15.63 5.10 -4.24
N THR A 294 -16.24 3.92 -4.15
CA THR A 294 -17.23 3.44 -5.11
C THR A 294 -18.48 3.01 -4.36
N PRO A 295 -19.65 3.63 -4.59
CA PRO A 295 -20.90 3.18 -3.96
C PRO A 295 -21.18 1.71 -4.31
N LEU A 296 -21.66 0.94 -3.33
CA LEU A 296 -22.04 -0.46 -3.54
C LEU A 296 -23.42 -0.58 -4.20
N GLU A 297 -24.30 0.38 -3.92
CA GLU A 297 -25.64 0.41 -4.48
C GLU A 297 -25.61 0.93 -5.93
N PRO A 298 -26.15 0.15 -6.89
CA PRO A 298 -26.23 0.58 -8.29
C PRO A 298 -27.04 1.87 -8.45
N GLY A 299 -26.60 2.73 -9.37
CA GLY A 299 -27.32 3.96 -9.72
C GLY A 299 -27.00 5.18 -8.84
N LEU A 300 -26.17 5.03 -7.82
CA LEU A 300 -25.58 6.15 -7.10
C LEU A 300 -24.31 6.64 -7.80
N GLN A 301 -24.19 7.96 -7.96
CA GLN A 301 -23.03 8.61 -8.56
C GLN A 301 -22.44 9.62 -7.57
N ILE A 302 -21.14 9.53 -7.30
CA ILE A 302 -20.42 10.56 -6.52
C ILE A 302 -20.27 11.81 -7.38
N LEU A 303 -20.78 12.94 -6.90
CA LEU A 303 -20.66 14.23 -7.57
C LEU A 303 -19.48 15.06 -7.05
N GLY A 304 -19.01 14.75 -5.86
CA GLY A 304 -18.01 15.54 -5.13
C GLY A 304 -18.44 15.73 -3.69
N GLY A 305 -17.93 16.78 -3.05
CA GLY A 305 -18.19 17.04 -1.64
C GLY A 305 -17.34 18.17 -1.06
N SER A 306 -17.44 18.35 0.25
CA SER A 306 -16.64 19.30 1.04
C SER A 306 -15.72 18.56 2.01
N SER A 307 -15.17 19.26 3.00
CA SER A 307 -14.41 18.66 4.10
C SER A 307 -15.18 17.56 4.83
N ASP A 308 -16.49 17.77 5.04
CA ASP A 308 -17.32 16.98 5.95
C ASP A 308 -18.50 16.26 5.28
N TYR A 309 -18.74 16.50 3.99
CA TYR A 309 -19.85 15.89 3.25
C TYR A 309 -19.44 15.33 1.90
N LEU A 310 -20.02 14.18 1.56
CA LEU A 310 -20.00 13.57 0.24
C LEU A 310 -21.39 13.73 -0.35
N VAL A 311 -21.45 14.19 -1.60
CA VAL A 311 -22.69 14.41 -2.35
C VAL A 311 -22.87 13.31 -3.39
N LEU A 312 -23.98 12.57 -3.27
CA LEU A 312 -24.39 11.59 -4.27
C LEU A 312 -25.54 12.11 -5.12
N ALA A 313 -25.54 11.82 -6.41
CA ALA A 313 -26.75 11.83 -7.23
C ALA A 313 -27.47 10.49 -7.14
N SER A 314 -28.80 10.55 -7.06
CA SER A 314 -29.71 9.41 -7.09
C SER A 314 -30.99 9.78 -7.86
N ARG A 315 -31.62 8.79 -8.50
CA ARG A 315 -32.98 8.95 -9.05
C ARG A 315 -34.06 8.81 -7.97
N GLU A 316 -33.74 8.13 -6.88
CA GLU A 316 -34.69 7.77 -5.83
C GLU A 316 -34.42 8.55 -4.54
N LYS A 317 -35.49 8.72 -3.75
CA LYS A 317 -35.41 9.32 -2.42
C LYS A 317 -34.94 8.29 -1.42
N TYR A 318 -33.93 8.65 -0.63
CA TYR A 318 -33.42 7.83 0.47
C TYR A 318 -33.95 8.36 1.81
N GLN A 319 -34.13 7.45 2.76
CA GLN A 319 -34.51 7.82 4.13
C GLN A 319 -33.30 8.45 4.83
N VAL A 320 -33.50 9.60 5.48
CA VAL A 320 -32.47 10.18 6.37
C VAL A 320 -32.21 9.22 7.52
N GLY A 321 -30.93 8.97 7.83
CA GLY A 321 -30.50 7.95 8.80
C GLY A 321 -30.28 6.56 8.19
N SER A 322 -30.59 6.35 6.91
CA SER A 322 -30.19 5.11 6.22
C SER A 322 -28.69 5.10 5.93
N VAL A 323 -28.14 3.90 5.75
CA VAL A 323 -26.71 3.66 5.52
C VAL A 323 -26.47 3.39 4.04
N ILE A 324 -25.38 3.94 3.50
CA ILE A 324 -24.87 3.66 2.16
C ILE A 324 -23.49 3.03 2.30
N GLY A 325 -23.27 1.95 1.54
CA GLY A 325 -22.01 1.22 1.51
C GLY A 325 -21.07 1.72 0.42
N PHE A 326 -19.76 1.71 0.67
CA PHE A 326 -18.74 2.00 -0.34
C PHE A 326 -17.58 1.01 -0.31
N ALA A 327 -17.05 0.65 -1.47
CA ALA A 327 -15.75 0.00 -1.61
C ALA A 327 -14.66 1.07 -1.73
N PRO A 328 -13.60 1.04 -0.90
CA PRO A 328 -12.48 1.96 -1.02
C PRO A 328 -11.44 1.46 -2.03
N SER A 329 -10.76 2.39 -2.71
CA SER A 329 -9.48 2.15 -3.39
C SER A 329 -8.35 2.03 -2.37
N TYR A 330 -7.13 1.67 -2.80
CA TYR A 330 -5.96 1.62 -1.90
C TYR A 330 -5.69 2.95 -1.18
N TRP A 331 -5.79 4.08 -1.89
CA TRP A 331 -5.55 5.38 -1.29
C TRP A 331 -6.70 5.80 -0.36
N GLY A 332 -7.95 5.47 -0.72
CA GLY A 332 -9.10 5.62 0.18
C GLY A 332 -8.93 4.82 1.47
N LEU A 333 -8.52 3.54 1.36
CA LEU A 333 -8.23 2.69 2.50
C LEU A 333 -7.17 3.31 3.43
N LEU A 334 -6.07 3.81 2.86
CA LEU A 334 -5.02 4.45 3.64
C LEU A 334 -5.56 5.64 4.46
N ALA A 335 -6.33 6.53 3.81
CA ALA A 335 -6.92 7.69 4.48
C ALA A 335 -7.89 7.28 5.60
N LEU A 336 -8.82 6.37 5.30
CA LEU A 336 -9.79 5.84 6.26
C LEU A 336 -9.12 5.20 7.48
N MET A 337 -8.07 4.41 7.27
CA MET A 337 -7.34 3.77 8.36
C MET A 337 -6.58 4.79 9.22
N THR A 338 -6.11 5.89 8.63
CA THR A 338 -5.45 6.98 9.36
C THR A 338 -6.40 7.97 10.03
N SER A 339 -7.65 8.09 9.55
CA SER A 339 -8.61 9.05 10.09
C SER A 339 -9.01 8.68 11.53
N PRO A 340 -8.94 9.63 12.49
CA PRO A 340 -9.46 9.44 13.83
C PRO A 340 -11.00 9.58 13.88
N TYR A 341 -11.61 10.11 12.83
CA TYR A 341 -13.06 10.39 12.75
C TYR A 341 -13.84 9.19 12.20
N VAL A 342 -13.17 8.28 11.48
CA VAL A 342 -13.78 7.06 10.96
C VAL A 342 -13.59 5.92 11.94
N LYS A 343 -14.71 5.40 12.46
CA LYS A 343 -14.67 4.25 13.38
C LYS A 343 -14.23 2.99 12.62
N LYS A 344 -13.40 2.16 13.25
CA LYS A 344 -13.02 0.84 12.75
C LYS A 344 -13.90 -0.21 13.42
N GLU A 345 -14.56 -1.04 12.62
CA GLU A 345 -15.35 -2.18 13.08
C GLU A 345 -14.81 -3.46 12.46
N TYR A 346 -14.60 -4.48 13.30
CA TYR A 346 -13.97 -5.72 12.88
C TYR A 346 -15.02 -6.84 12.86
N ILE A 347 -14.99 -7.61 11.79
CA ILE A 347 -15.78 -8.83 11.62
C ILE A 347 -14.86 -9.99 11.24
N PHE A 348 -15.30 -11.21 11.51
CA PHE A 348 -14.57 -12.46 11.28
C PHE A 348 -15.40 -13.39 10.42
#